data_AF-A0A225CZ18-F1
#
_entry.id   AF-A0A225CZ18-F1
#
_cell.length_a   1.000
_cell.length_b   1.000
_cell.length_c   1.000
_cell.angle_alpha   90.00
_cell.angle_beta   90.00
_cell.angle_gamma   90.00
#
_symmetry.space_group_name_H-M   'P 1'
#
loop_
_entity.id
_entity.type
_entity.pdbx_description
1 polymer ?
#
loop_
_entity_poly.entity_id
_entity_poly.type
_entity_poly.pdbx_seq_one_letter_code
_entity_poly.pdbx_strand_id
1 'polypeptide(L)' 'MDVELAHGSNGIDTAIELRERFSIPSLFVSGSLGKEIMEKAAPAEPVGFLNKPISSDDVLRAVERYLGGGDLPNVR' A
#
# COMPACT_ATOMS: atom_id res chain seq x y z
N MET A 1 1.48 -2.92 -4.10
CA MET A 1 1.43 -4.24 -3.45
C MET A 1 -0.02 -4.64 -3.28
N ASP A 2 -0.45 -5.70 -3.94
CA ASP A 2 -1.76 -6.30 -3.64
C ASP A 2 -1.64 -7.01 -2.29
N VAL A 3 -2.59 -6.78 -1.37
CA VAL A 3 -2.61 -7.48 -0.08
C VAL A 3 -2.89 -8.97 -0.28
N GLU A 4 -3.77 -9.31 -1.21
CA GLU A 4 -4.15 -10.69 -1.53
C GLU A 4 -3.34 -11.17 -2.74
N LEU A 5 -2.11 -11.66 -2.54
CA LEU A 5 -1.29 -12.17 -3.65
C LEU A 5 -1.81 -13.54 -4.13
N ALA A 6 -1.52 -13.85 -5.39
CA ALA A 6 -1.90 -15.11 -6.00
C ALA A 6 -1.34 -16.31 -5.21
N HIS A 7 -2.13 -17.38 -5.11
CA HIS A 7 -1.81 -18.59 -4.36
C HIS A 7 -1.71 -18.40 -2.83
N GLY A 8 -2.26 -17.29 -2.30
CA GLY A 8 -2.45 -17.09 -0.87
C GLY A 8 -1.22 -16.56 -0.13
N SER A 9 -0.19 -16.10 -0.84
CA SER A 9 0.90 -15.34 -0.21
C SER A 9 0.41 -13.97 0.26
N ASN A 10 1.03 -13.45 1.31
CA ASN A 10 0.60 -12.21 1.96
C ASN A 10 1.42 -11.03 1.43
N GLY A 11 0.76 -10.08 0.76
CA GLY A 11 1.40 -8.87 0.26
C GLY A 11 1.94 -7.97 1.36
N ILE A 12 1.35 -8.00 2.56
CA ILE A 12 1.83 -7.24 3.71
C ILE A 12 3.22 -7.73 4.11
N ASP A 13 3.37 -9.04 4.32
CA ASP A 13 4.66 -9.62 4.70
C ASP A 13 5.73 -9.34 3.64
N THR A 14 5.35 -9.45 2.37
CA THR A 14 6.23 -9.14 1.24
C THR A 14 6.67 -7.67 1.25
N ALA A 15 5.75 -6.73 1.50
CA ALA A 15 6.08 -5.31 1.55
C ALA A 15 6.95 -4.94 2.77
N ILE A 16 6.73 -5.58 3.92
CA ILE A 16 7.59 -5.43 5.10
C ILE A 16 9.01 -5.87 4.74
N GLU A 17 9.16 -7.05 4.14
CA GLU A 17 10.45 -7.56 3.72
C GLU A 17 11.15 -6.63 2.70
N LEU A 18 10.39 -6.10 1.73
CA LEU A 18 10.91 -5.13 0.76
C LEU A 18 11.38 -3.83 1.43
N ARG A 19 10.66 -3.36 2.45
CA ARG A 19 11.02 -2.16 3.21
C ARG A 19 12.29 -2.41 4.02
N GLU A 20 12.34 -3.48 4.79
CA GLU A 20 13.44 -3.78 5.70
C GLU A 20 14.75 -4.08 4.96
N ARG A 21 14.68 -4.85 3.87
CA ARG A 21 15.89 -5.33 3.19
C ARG A 21 16.41 -4.37 2.13
N PHE A 22 15.52 -3.58 1.52
CA PHE A 22 15.85 -2.79 0.33
C PHE A 22 15.39 -1.33 0.40
N SER A 23 14.73 -0.92 1.49
CA SER A 23 14.13 0.41 1.64
C SER A 23 13.13 0.77 0.52
N ILE A 24 12.54 -0.24 -0.12
CA ILE A 24 11.57 -0.03 -1.20
C ILE A 24 10.21 0.30 -0.58
N PRO A 25 9.63 1.48 -0.88
CA PRO A 25 8.33 1.87 -0.37
C PRO A 25 7.20 1.17 -1.15
N SER A 26 6.07 0.88 -0.48
CA SER A 26 4.93 0.18 -1.07
C SER A 26 3.63 0.97 -0.98
N LEU A 27 2.87 1.02 -2.08
CA LEU A 27 1.47 1.45 -2.14
C LEU A 27 0.58 0.20 -2.06
N PHE A 28 -0.28 0.08 -1.06
CA PHE A 28 -1.15 -1.08 -0.90
C PHE A 28 -2.46 -0.97 -1.68
N VAL A 29 -2.93 -2.10 -2.19
CA VAL A 29 -4.22 -2.24 -2.86
C VAL A 29 -4.94 -3.46 -2.28
N SER A 30 -6.20 -3.31 -1.85
CA SER A 30 -7.03 -4.43 -1.36
C SER A 30 -8.50 -4.13 -1.60
N GLY A 31 -9.33 -5.18 -1.76
CA GLY A 31 -10.79 -5.03 -1.81
C GLY A 31 -11.46 -4.98 -0.43
N SER A 32 -10.70 -5.16 0.65
CA SER A 32 -11.21 -5.26 2.02
C SER A 32 -10.46 -4.32 2.97
N LEU A 33 -10.05 -3.14 2.48
CA LEU A 33 -9.33 -2.17 3.31
C LEU A 33 -10.11 -1.82 4.58
N GLY A 34 -9.41 -1.88 5.70
CA GLY A 34 -9.94 -1.58 7.03
C GLY A 34 -8.80 -1.38 8.02
N LYS A 35 -9.17 -1.04 9.27
CA LYS A 35 -8.20 -0.72 10.34
C LYS A 35 -7.17 -1.83 10.56
N GLU A 36 -7.62 -3.08 10.54
CA GLU A 36 -6.75 -4.24 10.75
C GLU A 36 -5.66 -4.37 9.67
N ILE A 37 -6.02 -4.15 8.39
CA ILE A 37 -5.05 -4.17 7.29
C ILE A 37 -4.05 -3.02 7.45
N MET A 38 -4.53 -1.83 7.79
CA MET A 38 -3.67 -0.65 7.99
C MET A 38 -2.68 -0.87 9.15
N GLU A 39 -3.14 -1.45 10.27
CA GLU A 39 -2.29 -1.77 11.42
C GLU A 39 -1.23 -2.82 11.08
N LYS A 40 -1.60 -3.90 10.39
CA LYS A 40 -0.66 -4.94 9.95
C LYS A 40 0.35 -4.44 8.93
N ALA A 41 -0.04 -3.50 8.07
CA ALA A 41 0.81 -2.93 7.03
C ALA A 41 1.70 -1.78 7.52
N ALA A 42 1.47 -1.22 8.71
CA ALA A 42 2.22 -0.09 9.24
C ALA A 42 3.75 -0.27 9.24
N PRO A 43 4.32 -1.46 9.57
CA PRO A 43 5.77 -1.66 9.55
C PRO A 43 6.40 -1.53 8.16
N ALA A 44 5.62 -1.69 7.08
CA ALA A 44 6.11 -1.47 5.72
C ALA A 44 6.27 0.02 5.36
N GLU A 45 5.89 0.92 6.28
CA GLU A 45 5.86 2.38 6.09
C GLU A 45 5.25 2.77 4.73
N PRO A 46 3.98 2.36 4.49
CA PRO A 46 3.42 2.44 3.17
C PRO A 46 3.24 3.88 2.72
N VAL A 47 3.42 4.07 1.42
CA VAL A 47 3.10 5.35 0.77
C VAL A 47 1.62 5.53 0.56
N GLY A 48 0.79 4.55 0.97
CA GLY A 48 -0.65 4.64 0.96
C GLY A 48 -1.42 3.35 0.80
N PHE A 49 -2.73 3.52 0.73
CA PHE A 49 -3.70 2.45 0.53
C PHE A 49 -4.74 2.88 -0.51
N LEU A 50 -5.06 1.99 -1.44
CA LEU A 50 -6.13 2.15 -2.43
C LEU A 50 -7.14 1.01 -2.30
N ASN A 51 -8.42 1.34 -2.22
CA ASN A 51 -9.49 0.34 -2.14
C ASN A 51 -9.87 -0.12 -3.54
N LYS A 52 -10.02 -1.42 -3.77
CA LYS A 52 -10.53 -1.94 -5.05
C LYS A 52 -12.04 -1.60 -5.17
N PRO A 53 -12.55 -1.28 -6.37
CA PRO A 53 -11.83 -1.18 -7.66
C PRO A 53 -10.99 0.09 -7.76
N ILE A 54 -9.80 -0.03 -8.37
CA ILE A 54 -8.87 1.09 -8.58
C ILE A 54 -8.83 1.52 -10.05
N SER A 55 -8.67 2.83 -10.28
CA SER A 55 -8.39 3.40 -11.60
C SER A 55 -6.90 3.75 -11.76
N SER A 56 -6.46 3.98 -12.99
CA SER A 56 -5.09 4.46 -13.27
C SER A 56 -4.83 5.83 -12.64
N ASP A 57 -5.84 6.69 -12.58
CA ASP A 57 -5.72 8.02 -11.96
C ASP A 57 -5.49 7.94 -10.46
N ASP A 58 -6.10 6.96 -9.77
CA ASP A 58 -5.89 6.76 -8.33
C ASP A 58 -4.43 6.40 -8.03
N VAL A 59 -3.86 5.52 -8.84
CA VAL A 59 -2.44 5.12 -8.73
C VAL A 59 -1.53 6.30 -9.02
N LEU A 60 -1.79 7.03 -10.12
CA LEU A 60 -0.97 8.17 -10.50
C LEU A 60 -0.95 9.24 -9.40
N ARG A 61 -2.12 9.61 -8.86
CA ARG A 61 -2.24 10.60 -7.78
C ARG A 61 -1.52 10.17 -6.50
N ALA A 62 -1.59 8.89 -6.15
CA ALA A 62 -0.91 8.36 -4.97
C ALA A 62 0.62 8.46 -5.12
N VAL A 63 1.14 8.09 -6.29
CA VAL A 63 2.57 8.16 -6.60
C VAL A 63 3.05 9.61 -6.67
N GLU A 64 2.34 10.48 -7.38
CA GLU A 64 2.68 11.91 -7.49
C GLU A 64 2.73 12.59 -6.12
N ARG A 65 1.78 12.28 -5.22
CA ARG A 65 1.74 12.86 -3.88
C ARG A 65 2.92 12.42 -3.02
N TYR A 66 3.30 11.14 -3.09
CA TYR A 66 4.47 10.62 -2.40
C TYR A 66 5.77 11.27 -2.90
N LEU A 67 5.93 11.35 -4.24
CA LEU A 67 7.10 11.98 -4.85
C LEU A 67 7.16 13.50 -4.63
N GLY A 68 6.00 14.15 -4.47
CA GLY A 68 5.86 15.57 -4.18
C GLY A 68 6.05 15.97 -2.71
N GLY A 69 6.30 15.02 -1.80
CA GLY A 69 6.60 15.28 -0.38
C GLY A 69 5.39 15.46 0.54
N GLY A 70 4.20 14.99 0.13
CA GLY A 70 2.98 15.07 0.96
C GLY A 70 2.71 13.79 1.76
N ASP A 71 2.45 13.95 3.06
CA ASP A 71 1.95 12.89 3.95
C ASP A 71 0.54 12.43 3.48
N LEU A 72 0.24 11.14 3.60
CA LEU A 72 -0.98 10.55 3.03
C LEU A 72 -2.15 10.57 4.01
N PRO A 73 -3.23 11.33 3.76
CA PRO A 73 -4.52 11.04 4.36
C PRO A 73 -5.20 9.90 3.58
N ASN A 74 -5.79 8.97 4.32
CA ASN A 74 -6.67 7.91 3.81
C ASN A 74 -7.67 8.47 2.79
N VAL A 75 -7.53 8.10 1.51
CA VAL A 75 -8.55 8.39 0.49
C VAL A 75 -9.71 7.43 0.76
N ARG A 76 -10.86 8.02 1.15
CA ARG A 76 -12.10 7.32 1.45
C ARG A 76 -12.79 6.81 0.21
#